data_AF-A0A661NB26-F1
#
_entry.id   AF-A0A661NB26-F1
#
_cell.length_a   1.000
_cell.length_b   1.000
_cell.length_c   1.000
_cell.angle_alpha   90.00
_cell.angle_beta   90.00
_cell.angle_gamma   90.00
#
_symmetry.space_group_name_H-M   'P 1'
#
loop_
_entity.id
_entity.type
_entity.pdbx_description
1 polymer ?
#
loop_
_entity_poly.entity_id
_entity_poly.type
_entity_poly.pdbx_seq_one_letter_code
_entity_poly.pdbx_strand_id
1 'polypeptide(L)'
;MVRFLQPLPREGFYRAAESFHCCEKQCRLFEQEALLQVGYNANGDPILFIPEIVDSMFAIPEKGWKTSLETLSKMRQLRVPVTKRDTLPPQ
;
A
#
# COMPACT_ATOMS: atom_id res chain seq x y z
N MET A 1 -29.94 -8.64 15.87
CA MET A 1 -29.17 -8.45 14.62
C MET A 1 -27.70 -8.34 14.99
N VAL A 2 -26.88 -9.33 14.68
CA VAL A 2 -25.45 -9.33 15.09
C VAL A 2 -24.64 -8.59 14.03
N ARG A 3 -23.87 -7.58 14.44
CA ARG A 3 -22.88 -6.90 13.58
C ARG A 3 -21.53 -7.58 13.77
N PHE A 4 -20.87 -7.90 12.67
CA PHE A 4 -19.52 -8.44 12.67
C PHE A 4 -18.55 -7.46 12.00
N LEU A 5 -17.32 -7.41 12.50
CA LEU A 5 -16.24 -6.68 11.85
C LEU A 5 -15.73 -7.46 10.64
N GLN A 6 -15.44 -6.75 9.55
CA GLN A 6 -14.75 -7.32 8.40
C GLN A 6 -13.23 -7.21 8.63
N PRO A 7 -12.44 -8.25 8.36
CA PRO A 7 -10.99 -8.16 8.46
C PRO A 7 -10.44 -7.23 7.39
N LEU A 8 -9.49 -6.37 7.77
CA LEU A 8 -8.76 -5.54 6.83
C LEU A 8 -7.72 -6.39 6.08
N PRO A 9 -7.46 -6.12 4.80
CA PRO A 9 -6.28 -6.63 4.11
C PRO A 9 -5.00 -6.27 4.88
N ARG A 10 -3.93 -7.05 4.68
CA ARG A 10 -2.67 -6.82 5.40
C ARG A 10 -2.03 -5.51 4.95
N GLU A 11 -1.48 -4.75 5.89
CA GLU A 11 -0.55 -3.68 5.56
C GLU A 11 0.73 -4.22 4.90
N GLY A 12 1.45 -3.33 4.21
CA GLY A 12 2.74 -3.63 3.60
C GLY A 12 2.80 -3.29 2.12
N PHE A 13 3.73 -3.92 1.40
CA PHE A 13 3.98 -3.61 -0.01
C PHE A 13 3.12 -4.45 -0.95
N TYR A 14 2.66 -3.80 -2.02
CA TYR A 14 1.79 -4.35 -3.05
C TYR A 14 2.30 -3.88 -4.42
N ARG A 15 1.96 -4.65 -5.45
CA ARG A 15 2.01 -4.20 -6.85
C ARG A 15 0.59 -3.97 -7.36
N ALA A 16 0.39 -2.93 -8.16
CA ALA A 16 -0.82 -2.78 -8.95
C ALA A 16 -0.88 -3.88 -10.03
N ALA A 17 -1.91 -4.72 -10.02
CA ALA A 17 -2.06 -5.78 -11.02
C ALA A 17 -2.64 -5.26 -12.34
N GLU A 18 -3.35 -4.14 -12.28
CA GLU A 18 -3.89 -3.38 -13.40
C GLU A 18 -3.86 -1.88 -13.04
N SER A 19 -3.95 -1.00 -14.03
CA SER A 19 -4.01 0.45 -13.77
C SER A 19 -5.36 0.84 -13.15
N PHE A 20 -5.36 1.73 -12.16
CA PHE A 20 -6.59 2.22 -11.52
C PHE A 20 -6.41 3.62 -10.93
N HIS A 21 -7.54 4.28 -10.66
CA HIS A 21 -7.54 5.57 -9.98
C HIS A 21 -7.84 5.44 -8.48
N CYS A 22 -7.33 6.36 -7.66
CA CYS A 22 -7.53 6.34 -6.20
C CYS A 22 -9.01 6.40 -5.78
N CYS A 23 -9.86 7.07 -6.57
CA CYS A 23 -11.27 7.31 -6.32
C CYS A 23 -12.01 7.70 -7.61
N GLU A 24 -13.34 7.88 -7.52
CA GLU A 24 -14.22 8.32 -8.62
C GLU A 24 -13.80 9.67 -9.24
N LYS A 25 -13.21 10.57 -8.45
CA LYS A 25 -12.71 11.86 -8.93
C LYS A 25 -11.40 11.75 -9.72
N GLN A 26 -10.84 10.54 -9.81
CA GLN A 26 -9.66 10.23 -10.61
C GLN A 26 -8.42 11.10 -10.32
N CYS A 27 -8.29 11.59 -9.08
CA CYS A 27 -7.22 12.53 -8.68
C CYS A 27 -5.80 11.99 -8.87
N ARG A 28 -5.62 10.67 -8.85
CA ARG A 28 -4.35 9.99 -9.07
C ARG A 28 -4.57 8.71 -9.84
N LEU A 29 -3.75 8.48 -10.86
CA LEU A 29 -3.61 7.19 -11.54
C LEU A 29 -2.46 6.40 -10.89
N PHE A 30 -2.71 5.14 -10.61
CA PHE A 30 -1.71 4.14 -10.29
C PHE A 30 -1.56 3.23 -11.50
N GLU A 31 -0.36 3.18 -12.07
CA GLU A 31 -0.08 2.40 -13.26
C GLU A 31 0.10 0.92 -12.90
N GLN A 32 -0.17 0.04 -13.86
CA GLN A 32 0.13 -1.38 -13.72
C GLN A 32 1.61 -1.60 -13.33
N GLU A 33 1.85 -2.56 -12.45
CA GLU A 33 3.15 -2.87 -11.85
C GLU A 33 3.75 -1.79 -10.94
N ALA A 34 3.04 -0.68 -10.68
CA ALA A 34 3.49 0.30 -9.71
C ALA A 34 3.65 -0.32 -8.31
N LEU A 35 4.77 -0.02 -7.65
CA LEU A 35 5.01 -0.37 -6.25
C LEU A 35 4.20 0.57 -5.36
N LEU A 36 3.43 -0.02 -4.45
CA LEU A 36 2.56 0.69 -3.52
C LEU A 36 2.77 0.15 -2.12
N GLN A 37 2.61 0.99 -1.12
CA GLN A 37 2.43 0.55 0.25
C GLN A 37 1.00 0.82 0.71
N VAL A 38 0.38 -0.18 1.32
CA VAL A 38 -0.93 -0.08 1.96
C VAL A 38 -0.73 0.14 3.45
N GLY A 39 -1.35 1.19 3.98
CA GLY A 39 -1.56 1.42 5.40
C GLY A 39 -3.00 1.80 5.69
N TYR A 40 -3.35 1.95 6.97
CA TYR A 40 -4.69 2.35 7.40
C TYR A 40 -4.66 3.57 8.33
N ASN A 41 -5.70 4.41 8.26
CA ASN A 41 -5.91 5.43 9.29
C ASN A 41 -6.54 4.83 10.56
N ALA A 42 -6.73 5.65 11.60
CA ALA A 42 -7.33 5.22 12.87
C ALA A 42 -8.78 4.67 12.75
N ASN A 43 -9.48 4.98 11.65
CA ASN A 43 -10.82 4.47 11.36
C ASN A 43 -10.80 3.18 10.53
N GLY A 44 -9.63 2.68 10.14
CA GLY A 44 -9.48 1.52 9.26
C GLY A 44 -9.72 1.82 7.77
N ASP A 45 -9.74 3.09 7.35
CA ASP A 45 -9.77 3.41 5.92
C ASP A 45 -8.39 3.18 5.30
N PRO A 46 -8.31 2.52 4.12
CA PRO A 46 -7.04 2.30 3.45
C PRO A 46 -6.46 3.58 2.85
N ILE A 47 -5.14 3.71 2.99
CA ILE A 47 -4.31 4.75 2.40
C ILE A 47 -3.25 4.06 1.54
N LEU A 48 -3.09 4.52 0.30
CA LEU A 48 -2.02 4.10 -0.59
C LEU A 48 -0.90 5.12 -0.56
N PHE A 49 0.32 4.64 -0.40
CA PHE A 49 1.55 5.42 -0.54
C PHE A 49 2.30 4.90 -1.76
N ILE A 50 2.93 5.81 -2.51
CA ILE A 50 3.80 5.46 -3.63
C ILE A 50 5.22 5.64 -3.11
N PRO A 51 5.97 4.56 -2.86
CA PRO A 51 7.37 4.68 -2.49
C PRO A 51 8.19 5.29 -3.63
N GLU A 52 9.20 6.07 -3.27
CA GLU A 52 10.02 6.85 -4.19
C GLU A 52 11.51 6.61 -3.90
N ILE A 53 12.35 6.84 -4.90
CA ILE A 53 13.80 6.94 -4.70
C ILE A 53 14.15 8.42 -4.60
N VAL A 54 14.60 8.86 -3.42
CA VAL A 54 15.02 10.24 -3.16
C VAL A 54 16.47 10.19 -2.69
N ASP A 55 17.38 10.90 -3.36
CA ASP A 55 18.82 10.90 -3.04
C ASP A 55 19.43 9.49 -2.91
N SER A 56 19.06 8.60 -3.84
CA SER A 56 19.44 7.17 -3.84
C SER A 56 18.91 6.35 -2.66
N MET A 57 17.98 6.90 -1.88
CA MET A 57 17.32 6.23 -0.76
C MET A 57 15.90 5.83 -1.12
N PHE A 58 15.51 4.62 -0.74
CA PHE A 58 14.11 4.20 -0.82
C PHE A 58 13.32 4.86 0.31
N ALA A 59 12.36 5.71 -0.04
CA ALA A 59 11.55 6.49 0.88
C ALA A 59 10.06 6.18 0.68
N ILE A 60 9.32 6.21 1.78
CA ILE A 60 7.86 6.17 1.78
C ILE A 60 7.39 7.57 2.19
N PRO A 61 6.55 8.23 1.38
CA PRO A 61 6.07 9.57 1.71
C PRO A 61 5.14 9.55 2.94
N GLU A 62 5.13 10.64 3.70
CA GLU A 62 4.26 10.80 4.88
C GLU A 62 2.77 10.91 4.50
N LYS A 63 2.49 11.38 3.29
CA LYS A 63 1.13 11.58 2.77
C LYS A 63 0.84 10.56 1.68
N GLY A 64 -0.32 9.95 1.76
CA GLY A 64 -0.83 9.03 0.76
C GLY A 64 -2.21 9.43 0.24
N TRP A 65 -2.75 8.61 -0.65
CA TRP A 65 -4.07 8.78 -1.23
C TRP A 65 -5.06 7.87 -0.53
N LYS A 66 -6.12 8.46 0.05
CA LYS A 66 -7.25 7.69 0.56
C LYS A 66 -7.87 6.87 -0.58
N THR A 67 -8.19 5.61 -0.29
CA THR A 67 -8.85 4.72 -1.26
C THR A 67 -9.95 3.90 -0.61
N SER A 68 -10.42 2.85 -1.30
CA SER A 68 -11.43 1.90 -0.81
C SER A 68 -10.90 0.47 -0.81
N LEU A 69 -11.55 -0.41 -0.04
CA LEU A 69 -11.23 -1.85 -0.02
C LEU A 69 -11.44 -2.50 -1.40
N GLU A 70 -12.38 -2.01 -2.20
CA GLU A 70 -12.63 -2.48 -3.56
C GLU A 70 -11.39 -2.26 -4.44
N THR A 71 -10.76 -1.09 -4.34
CA THR A 71 -9.52 -0.78 -5.07
C THR A 71 -8.38 -1.72 -4.68
N LEU A 72 -8.33 -2.18 -3.42
CA LEU A 72 -7.30 -3.12 -2.97
C LEU A 72 -7.37 -4.48 -3.70
N SER A 73 -8.53 -4.87 -4.26
CA SER A 73 -8.68 -6.11 -5.03
C SER A 73 -7.87 -6.11 -6.34
N LYS A 74 -7.54 -4.92 -6.85
CA LYS A 74 -6.74 -4.67 -8.06
C LYS A 74 -5.25 -4.77 -7.82
N MET A 75 -4.84 -5.11 -6.59
CA MET A 75 -3.45 -5.23 -6.21
C MET A 75 -3.09 -6.65 -5.82
N ARG A 76 -1.79 -6.93 -5.81
CA ARG A 76 -1.23 -8.19 -5.32
C ARG A 76 -0.16 -7.89 -4.29
N GLN A 77 -0.29 -8.51 -3.12
CA GLN A 77 0.68 -8.33 -2.04
C GLN A 77 2.05 -8.84 -2.48
N LEU A 78 3.08 -8.03 -2.26
CA LEU A 78 4.46 -8.43 -2.45
C LEU A 78 4.96 -9.10 -1.17
N ARG A 79 5.58 -10.27 -1.33
CA ARG A 79 6.23 -10.95 -0.22
C ARG A 79 7.61 -10.33 -0.02
N VAL A 80 7.70 -9.43 0.95
CA VAL A 80 8.95 -8.79 1.37
C VAL A 80 9.50 -9.54 2.59
N PRO A 81 10.75 -10.04 2.55
CA PRO A 81 11.39 -10.61 3.73
C PRO A 81 11.51 -9.56 4.84
N VAL A 82 11.18 -9.96 6.07
CA VAL A 82 11.35 -9.12 7.25
C VAL A 82 12.57 -9.62 8.00
N THR A 83 13.62 -8.80 8.03
CA THR A 83 14.86 -9.07 8.75
C THR A 83 15.01 -8.10 9.91
N LYS A 84 15.45 -8.58 11.07
CA LYS A 84 15.75 -7.68 12.20
C LYS A 84 17.13 -7.05 11.98
N ARG A 85 17.32 -5.82 12.45
CA ARG A 85 18.54 -5.04 12.19
C ARG A 85 19.82 -5.74 12.65
N ASP A 86 19.74 -6.48 13.76
CA ASP A 86 20.80 -7.31 14.35
C ASP A 86 21.10 -8.60 13.58
N THR A 87 20.26 -8.95 12.59
CA THR A 87 20.37 -10.17 11.78
C THR A 87 20.63 -9.89 10.30
N LEU A 88 20.85 -8.62 9.94
CA LEU A 88 21.21 -8.26 8.56
C LEU A 88 22.58 -8.85 8.22
N PRO A 89 22.73 -9.54 7.07
CA PRO A 89 24.04 -9.93 6.57
C PRO A 89 24.94 -8.68 6.45
N PRO A 90 26.27 -8.86 6.56
CA PRO A 90 27.20 -7.81 6.13
C PRO A 90 26.86 -7.40 4.70
N GLN A 91 26.71 -6.09 4.48
CA GLN A 91 26.40 -5.50 3.18
C GLN A 91 27.67 -5.23 2.39
#